data_AF-A0A1Z4KWS2-F1
#
_entry.id   AF-A0A1Z4KWS2-F1
#
_cell.length_a   1.000
_cell.length_b   1.000
_cell.length_c   1.000
_cell.angle_alpha   90.00
_cell.angle_beta   90.00
_cell.angle_gamma   90.00
#
_symmetry.space_group_name_H-M   'P 1'
#
loop_
_entity.id
_entity.type
_entity.pdbx_description
1 polymer ?
#
loop_
_entity_poly.entity_id
_entity_poly.type
_entity_poly.pdbx_seq_one_letter_code
_entity_poly.pdbx_strand_id
1 'polypeptide(L)'
;MYELFKQIFQGRFYEVPLGTFEQMTGLSLTSHEGGMKIDLPPLRQFLNRLLALTIRMQNVIFERFELLLSQQIETAIAAGVFEIGVETLRAEKFTVESCESVYTHPQTSSVTNYLKIERVQRNNIKTPQEMLEFAGKYQGRLLINSKSGNAAVSIPTHSIFDSEGGIVSRVLLVRPQKETRVSQEQVENSTWLPVSADAFVGAWSREVDALPSFTTDHIHLVTGILLPIWKILPQKNSRVFRLQTSDGQKILGRVVHTSDIQTVTEQLGLKNKLLSPKELVSLVLNEGYSQQLPGGVTLRRSSIAGEPRLELVEALSLADRLVAVGCFSEVIQWRKRIFIPTGDKAAAVLAAVIGILG
;
A
#
# COMPACT_ATOMS: atom_id res chain seq x y z
N MET A 1 2.55 1.80 29.21
CA MET A 1 3.51 1.36 30.25
C MET A 1 4.17 2.53 30.96
N TYR A 2 4.84 3.43 30.25
CA TYR A 2 5.43 4.65 30.82
C TYR A 2 4.44 5.41 31.72
N GLU A 3 3.21 5.62 31.24
CA GLU A 3 2.18 6.35 31.99
C GLU A 3 1.76 5.63 33.29
N LEU A 4 1.76 4.29 33.31
CA LEU A 4 1.47 3.53 34.53
C LEU A 4 2.56 3.77 35.58
N PHE A 5 3.83 3.66 35.20
CA PHE A 5 4.96 3.92 36.10
C PHE A 5 4.97 5.36 36.61
N LYS A 6 4.63 6.32 35.74
CA LYS A 6 4.51 7.72 36.11
C LYS A 6 3.40 7.93 37.14
N GLN A 7 2.25 7.28 36.98
CA GLN A 7 1.16 7.38 37.96
C GLN A 7 1.49 6.71 39.30
N ILE A 8 2.20 5.59 39.29
CA ILE A 8 2.69 4.94 40.52
C ILE A 8 3.68 5.87 41.23
N PHE A 9 4.66 6.42 40.50
CA PHE A 9 5.66 7.34 41.04
C PHE A 9 5.02 8.62 41.62
N GLN A 10 4.01 9.17 40.94
CA GLN A 10 3.29 10.36 41.37
C GLN A 10 2.25 10.09 42.48
N GLY A 11 2.09 8.85 42.95
CA GLY A 11 1.08 8.49 43.95
C GLY A 11 -0.36 8.58 43.45
N ARG A 12 -0.58 8.60 42.13
CA ARG A 12 -1.90 8.69 41.49
C ARG A 12 -2.59 7.33 41.33
N PHE A 13 -1.91 6.25 41.72
CA PHE A 13 -2.47 4.90 41.83
C PHE A 13 -2.54 4.51 43.31
N TYR A 14 -3.68 4.79 43.95
CA TYR A 14 -3.84 4.65 45.40
C TYR A 14 -3.89 3.19 45.85
N GLU A 15 -4.39 2.28 45.00
CA GLU A 15 -4.41 0.84 45.32
C GLU A 15 -3.01 0.23 45.42
N VAL A 16 -2.02 0.82 44.74
CA VAL A 16 -0.64 0.31 44.72
C VAL A 16 0.35 1.46 44.88
N PRO A 17 0.65 1.86 46.13
CA PRO A 17 1.66 2.87 46.42
C PRO A 17 3.05 2.48 45.91
N LEU A 18 3.87 3.48 45.56
CA LEU A 18 5.22 3.28 45.01
C LEU A 18 6.07 2.30 45.82
N GLY A 19 6.18 2.50 47.14
CA GLY A 19 6.98 1.61 48.00
C GLY A 19 6.49 0.17 48.00
N THR A 20 5.16 -0.04 47.99
CA THR A 20 4.56 -1.37 47.91
C THR A 20 4.81 -2.02 46.54
N PHE A 21 4.70 -1.25 45.46
CA PHE A 21 4.99 -1.73 44.11
C PHE A 21 6.45 -2.19 43.97
N GLU A 22 7.41 -1.37 44.39
CA GLU A 22 8.84 -1.69 44.29
C GLU A 22 9.19 -2.91 45.17
N GLN A 23 8.64 -2.99 46.38
CA GLN A 23 8.84 -4.11 47.29
C GLN A 23 8.29 -5.44 46.72
N MET A 24 7.11 -5.41 46.11
CA MET A 24 6.46 -6.62 45.59
C MET A 24 7.06 -7.09 44.27
N THR A 25 7.46 -6.17 43.40
CA THR A 25 7.95 -6.50 42.05
C THR A 25 9.48 -6.60 41.96
N GLY A 26 10.21 -6.07 42.94
CA GLY A 26 11.66 -5.92 42.90
C GLY A 26 12.13 -4.96 41.81
N LEU A 27 11.24 -4.15 41.25
CA LEU A 27 11.56 -3.11 40.28
C LEU A 27 11.81 -1.80 41.02
N SER A 28 12.75 -1.00 40.52
CA SER A 28 13.01 0.34 41.03
C SER A 28 12.61 1.37 39.98
N LEU A 29 11.67 2.23 40.34
CA LEU A 29 11.17 3.35 39.55
C LEU A 29 11.78 4.68 40.01
N THR A 30 12.45 4.69 41.17
CA THR A 30 13.10 5.87 41.77
C THR A 30 14.61 5.88 41.49
N SER A 31 15.16 7.03 41.14
CA SER A 31 16.61 7.24 41.01
C SER A 31 17.24 7.54 42.38
N HIS A 32 18.57 7.47 42.47
CA HIS A 32 19.30 7.83 43.68
C HIS A 32 19.11 9.30 44.09
N GLU A 33 18.63 10.16 43.18
CA GLU A 33 18.38 11.59 43.40
C GLU A 33 16.90 11.88 43.76
N GLY A 34 16.08 10.84 43.98
CA GLY A 34 14.66 10.98 44.33
C GLY A 34 13.74 11.31 43.15
N GLY A 35 14.27 11.33 41.92
CA GLY A 35 13.50 11.51 40.69
C GLY A 35 13.02 10.18 40.08
N MET A 36 12.16 10.25 39.06
CA MET A 36 11.77 9.06 38.31
C MET A 36 12.95 8.57 37.46
N LYS A 37 13.22 7.27 37.48
CA LYS A 37 14.30 6.67 36.70
C LYS A 37 14.06 6.88 35.20
N ILE A 38 15.10 7.32 34.47
CA ILE A 38 15.06 7.53 33.01
C ILE A 38 15.00 6.19 32.28
N ASP A 39 15.78 5.20 32.75
CA ASP A 39 15.79 3.84 32.22
C ASP A 39 14.81 2.94 32.98
N LEU A 40 13.55 2.97 32.52
CA LEU A 40 12.45 2.20 33.10
C LEU A 40 12.50 0.73 32.65
N PRO A 41 12.00 -0.20 33.50
CA PRO A 41 12.01 -1.62 33.16
C PRO A 41 11.30 -1.91 31.83
N PRO A 42 11.90 -2.69 30.91
CA PRO A 42 11.27 -3.08 29.65
C PRO A 42 10.04 -3.98 29.88
N LEU A 43 9.14 -4.03 28.89
CA LEU A 43 7.84 -4.72 28.99
C LEU A 43 7.95 -6.16 29.46
N ARG A 44 8.89 -6.92 28.89
CA ARG A 44 9.11 -8.32 29.25
C ARG A 44 9.49 -8.47 30.71
N GLN A 45 10.35 -7.59 31.22
CA GLN A 45 10.76 -7.60 32.61
C GLN A 45 9.58 -7.23 33.52
N PHE A 46 8.83 -6.19 33.17
CA PHE A 46 7.63 -5.80 33.91
C PHE A 46 6.60 -6.94 34.01
N LEU A 47 6.24 -7.56 32.88
CA LEU A 47 5.28 -8.66 32.85
C LEU A 47 5.76 -9.86 33.66
N ASN A 48 7.04 -10.24 33.54
CA ASN A 48 7.60 -11.35 34.29
C ASN A 48 7.57 -11.12 35.81
N ARG A 49 7.73 -9.88 36.27
CA ARG A 49 7.61 -9.53 37.70
C ARG A 49 6.15 -9.48 38.16
N LEU A 50 5.25 -9.02 37.30
CA LEU A 50 3.82 -8.92 37.62
C LEU A 50 3.17 -10.30 37.71
N LEU A 51 3.51 -11.23 36.82
CA LEU A 51 3.01 -12.62 36.83
C LEU A 51 3.44 -13.41 38.09
N ALA A 52 4.45 -12.94 38.81
CA ALA A 52 4.90 -13.54 40.06
C ALA A 52 4.10 -13.05 41.29
N LEU A 53 3.20 -12.08 41.13
CA LEU A 53 2.39 -11.54 42.22
C LEU A 53 1.15 -12.42 42.49
N THR A 54 0.46 -12.18 43.61
CA THR A 54 -0.83 -12.82 43.87
C THR A 54 -1.87 -12.42 42.80
N ILE A 55 -2.76 -13.34 42.42
CA ILE A 55 -3.79 -13.13 41.37
C ILE A 55 -4.58 -11.83 41.62
N ARG A 56 -4.94 -11.56 42.88
CA ARG A 56 -5.64 -10.33 43.27
C ARG A 56 -4.85 -9.07 42.89
N MET A 57 -3.54 -9.05 43.14
CA MET A 57 -2.70 -7.89 42.81
C MET A 57 -2.43 -7.80 41.31
N GLN A 58 -2.29 -8.94 40.61
CA GLN A 58 -2.19 -8.94 39.16
C GLN A 58 -3.40 -8.24 38.54
N ASN A 59 -4.62 -8.62 38.95
CA ASN A 59 -5.85 -8.03 38.43
C ASN A 59 -5.90 -6.51 38.67
N VAL A 60 -5.58 -6.04 39.88
CA VAL A 60 -5.57 -4.61 40.21
C VAL A 60 -4.61 -3.82 39.29
N ILE A 61 -3.40 -4.33 39.06
CA ILE A 61 -2.43 -3.64 38.21
C ILE A 61 -2.81 -3.75 36.73
N PHE A 62 -3.34 -4.89 36.28
CA PHE A 62 -3.80 -5.08 34.90
C PHE A 62 -4.99 -4.21 34.57
N GLU A 63 -6.02 -4.14 35.42
CA GLU A 63 -7.18 -3.27 35.23
C GLU A 63 -6.75 -1.81 35.09
N ARG A 64 -5.82 -1.35 35.95
CA ARG A 64 -5.27 0.00 35.84
C ARG A 64 -4.48 0.20 34.55
N PHE A 65 -3.68 -0.77 34.15
CA PHE A 65 -2.92 -0.72 32.91
C PHE A 65 -3.84 -0.67 31.67
N GLU A 66 -4.90 -1.48 31.64
CA GLU A 66 -5.90 -1.53 30.58
C GLU A 66 -6.71 -0.25 30.48
N LEU A 67 -7.07 0.35 31.62
CA LEU A 67 -7.73 1.66 31.66
C LEU A 67 -6.86 2.74 31.01
N LEU A 68 -5.58 2.80 31.38
CA LEU A 68 -4.64 3.79 30.82
C LEU A 68 -4.38 3.54 29.33
N LEU A 69 -4.34 2.27 28.92
CA LEU A 69 -4.22 1.89 27.52
C LEU A 69 -5.46 2.36 26.75
N SER A 70 -6.66 2.08 27.24
CA SER A 70 -7.92 2.53 26.64
C SER A 70 -7.98 4.06 26.50
N GLN A 71 -7.57 4.81 27.53
CA GLN A 71 -7.52 6.28 27.49
C GLN A 71 -6.51 6.82 26.48
N GLN A 72 -5.33 6.18 26.35
CA GLN A 72 -4.35 6.53 25.31
C GLN A 72 -4.88 6.22 23.91
N ILE A 73 -5.61 5.11 23.75
CA ILE A 73 -6.29 4.75 22.51
C ILE A 73 -7.32 5.83 22.15
N GLU A 74 -8.22 6.19 23.06
CA GLU A 74 -9.24 7.22 22.84
C GLU A 74 -8.62 8.59 22.51
N THR A 75 -7.55 8.97 23.21
CA THR A 75 -6.82 10.22 22.94
C THR A 75 -6.18 10.19 21.55
N ALA A 76 -5.57 9.06 21.17
CA ALA A 76 -4.98 8.90 19.86
C ALA A 76 -6.05 8.82 18.74
N ILE A 77 -7.25 8.27 19.02
CA ILE A 77 -8.40 8.27 18.11
C ILE A 77 -8.86 9.71 17.89
N ALA A 78 -9.04 10.47 18.97
CA ALA A 78 -9.46 11.87 18.92
C ALA A 78 -8.42 12.76 18.19
N ALA A 79 -7.13 12.44 18.31
CA ALA A 79 -6.05 13.11 17.59
C ALA A 79 -5.87 12.62 16.13
N GLY A 80 -6.59 11.59 15.70
CA GLY A 80 -6.46 11.00 14.36
C GLY A 80 -5.15 10.23 14.12
N VAL A 81 -4.46 9.82 15.18
CA VAL A 81 -3.14 9.14 15.14
C VAL A 81 -3.26 7.66 15.55
N PHE A 82 -4.43 7.20 16.00
CA PHE A 82 -4.64 5.81 16.40
C PHE A 82 -4.96 4.89 15.21
N GLU A 83 -4.07 3.95 14.93
CA GLU A 83 -4.35 2.84 14.02
C GLU A 83 -3.91 1.51 14.64
N ILE A 84 -4.80 0.88 15.40
CA ILE A 84 -4.72 -0.55 15.69
C ILE A 84 -6.11 -1.15 15.53
N GLY A 85 -6.29 -1.89 14.44
CA GLY A 85 -7.45 -2.73 14.17
C GLY A 85 -7.10 -3.76 13.10
N VAL A 86 -7.64 -4.97 13.22
CA VAL A 86 -7.62 -5.94 12.13
C VAL A 86 -8.72 -5.53 11.15
N GLU A 87 -8.32 -4.96 10.01
CA GLU A 87 -9.28 -4.62 8.95
C GLU A 87 -9.65 -5.88 8.16
N THR A 88 -10.92 -6.00 7.76
CA THR A 88 -11.34 -7.11 6.89
C THR A 88 -11.30 -6.66 5.44
N LEU A 89 -10.40 -7.27 4.64
CA LEU A 89 -10.39 -7.07 3.20
C LEU A 89 -11.65 -7.70 2.59
N ARG A 90 -12.34 -6.91 1.76
CA ARG A 90 -13.53 -7.34 1.02
C ARG A 90 -13.22 -7.33 -0.47
N ALA A 91 -13.67 -8.38 -1.14
CA ALA A 91 -13.60 -8.55 -2.59
C ALA A 91 -14.68 -9.55 -3.00
N GLU A 92 -14.93 -9.67 -4.30
CA GLU A 92 -15.85 -10.68 -4.84
C GLU A 92 -15.26 -12.08 -4.67
N LYS A 93 -13.94 -12.21 -4.85
CA LYS A 93 -13.23 -13.48 -4.73
C LYS A 93 -11.82 -13.28 -4.19
N PHE A 94 -11.37 -14.21 -3.34
CA PHE A 94 -9.98 -14.36 -2.95
C PHE A 94 -9.53 -15.82 -3.17
N THR A 95 -8.47 -16.01 -3.93
CA THR A 95 -7.90 -17.32 -4.24
C THR A 95 -6.41 -17.32 -3.89
N VAL A 96 -5.94 -18.25 -3.05
CA VAL A 96 -4.49 -18.39 -2.78
C VAL A 96 -3.85 -19.04 -4.00
N GLU A 97 -2.97 -18.29 -4.70
CA GLU A 97 -2.23 -18.81 -5.84
C GLU A 97 -0.93 -19.50 -5.42
N SER A 98 -0.24 -18.95 -4.42
CA SER A 98 0.99 -19.52 -3.90
C SER A 98 1.08 -19.37 -2.39
N CYS A 99 1.69 -20.36 -1.74
CA CYS A 99 1.98 -20.39 -0.32
C CYS A 99 3.41 -20.90 -0.14
N GLU A 100 4.31 -20.03 0.28
CA GLU A 100 5.73 -20.33 0.47
C GLU A 100 6.09 -20.17 1.94
N SER A 101 6.70 -21.19 2.55
CA SER A 101 7.15 -21.14 3.93
C SER A 101 8.42 -20.31 4.04
N VAL A 102 8.39 -19.25 4.85
CA VAL A 102 9.52 -18.30 4.99
C VAL A 102 10.20 -18.37 6.35
N TYR A 103 9.53 -18.93 7.36
CA TYR A 103 10.11 -19.13 8.68
C TYR A 103 9.37 -20.22 9.43
N THR A 104 10.11 -21.10 10.11
CA THR A 104 9.56 -22.10 11.02
C THR A 104 10.14 -21.86 12.40
N HIS A 105 9.27 -21.62 13.38
CA HIS A 105 9.70 -21.33 14.74
C HIS A 105 10.26 -22.61 15.40
N PRO A 106 11.51 -22.61 15.91
CA PRO A 106 12.21 -23.83 16.33
C PRO A 106 11.59 -24.51 17.56
N GLN A 107 10.85 -23.78 18.40
CA GLN A 107 10.26 -24.33 19.63
C GLN A 107 8.79 -24.75 19.48
N THR A 108 8.06 -24.10 18.58
CA THR A 108 6.60 -24.29 18.45
C THR A 108 6.22 -24.94 17.12
N SER A 109 7.19 -25.14 16.23
CA SER A 109 7.02 -25.60 14.85
C SER A 109 6.01 -24.78 14.04
N SER A 110 5.67 -23.58 14.53
CA SER A 110 4.72 -22.70 13.87
C SER A 110 5.37 -22.12 12.62
N VAL A 111 4.64 -22.20 11.52
CA VAL A 111 5.15 -21.77 10.22
C VAL A 111 4.59 -20.39 9.88
N THR A 112 5.47 -19.50 9.44
CA THR A 112 5.13 -18.24 8.82
C THR A 112 5.24 -18.42 7.31
N ASN A 113 4.17 -18.07 6.61
CA ASN A 113 4.06 -18.23 5.15
C ASN A 113 3.93 -16.87 4.47
N TYR A 114 4.52 -16.78 3.29
CA TYR A 114 4.29 -15.74 2.31
C TYR A 114 3.26 -16.24 1.30
N LEU A 115 2.17 -15.50 1.14
CA LEU A 115 1.06 -15.83 0.26
C LEU A 115 0.98 -14.82 -0.89
N LYS A 116 0.76 -15.32 -2.09
CA LYS A 116 0.24 -14.55 -3.22
C LYS A 116 -1.23 -14.93 -3.40
N ILE A 117 -2.10 -13.93 -3.35
CA ILE A 117 -3.55 -14.11 -3.37
C ILE A 117 -4.09 -13.34 -4.57
N GLU A 118 -4.72 -14.05 -5.49
CA GLU A 118 -5.54 -13.44 -6.53
C GLU A 118 -6.80 -12.85 -5.89
N ARG A 119 -7.08 -11.59 -6.20
CA ARG A 119 -8.27 -10.88 -5.74
C ARG A 119 -9.08 -10.44 -6.96
N VAL A 120 -10.36 -10.83 -6.98
CA VAL A 120 -11.33 -10.35 -7.97
C VAL A 120 -12.20 -9.29 -7.31
N GLN A 121 -12.27 -8.11 -7.90
CA GLN A 121 -13.07 -6.98 -7.42
C GLN A 121 -14.10 -6.59 -8.47
N ARG A 122 -15.29 -6.20 -8.00
CA ARG A 122 -16.28 -5.55 -8.85
C ARG A 122 -15.86 -4.10 -9.12
N ASN A 123 -15.88 -3.72 -10.39
CA ASN A 123 -15.65 -2.34 -10.78
C ASN A 123 -16.89 -1.52 -10.43
N ASN A 124 -16.80 -0.68 -9.41
CA ASN A 124 -17.86 0.26 -9.04
C ASN A 124 -17.80 1.49 -9.94
N ILE A 125 -18.19 1.30 -11.20
CA ILE A 125 -18.24 2.37 -12.20
C ILE A 125 -19.54 3.15 -12.01
N LYS A 126 -19.42 4.47 -11.84
CA LYS A 126 -20.59 5.37 -11.69
C LYS A 126 -21.39 5.42 -12.99
N THR A 127 -22.70 5.37 -12.85
CA THR A 127 -23.65 5.53 -13.95
C THR A 127 -23.56 6.95 -14.55
N PRO A 128 -23.99 7.15 -15.81
CA PRO A 128 -24.06 8.48 -16.38
C PRO A 128 -24.89 9.46 -15.53
N GLN A 129 -26.02 9.02 -14.99
CA GLN A 129 -26.90 9.83 -14.14
C GLN A 129 -26.20 10.26 -12.85
N GLU A 130 -25.53 9.34 -12.15
CA GLU A 130 -24.74 9.67 -10.96
C GLU A 130 -23.63 10.68 -11.27
N MET A 131 -23.02 10.60 -12.46
CA MET A 131 -22.00 11.55 -12.88
C MET A 131 -22.54 12.92 -13.27
N LEU A 132 -23.75 13.00 -13.82
CA LEU A 132 -24.44 14.28 -14.05
C LEU A 132 -24.79 14.96 -12.73
N GLU A 133 -25.33 14.21 -11.76
CA GLU A 133 -25.59 14.70 -10.41
C GLU A 133 -24.30 15.14 -9.71
N PHE A 134 -23.24 14.35 -9.84
CA PHE A 134 -21.91 14.68 -9.32
C PHE A 134 -21.37 15.98 -9.93
N ALA A 135 -21.48 16.15 -11.25
CA ALA A 135 -21.10 17.39 -11.92
C ALA A 135 -21.91 18.59 -11.39
N GLY A 136 -23.23 18.44 -11.26
CA GLY A 136 -24.10 19.49 -10.70
C GLY A 136 -23.72 19.88 -9.27
N LYS A 137 -23.48 18.89 -8.40
CA LYS A 137 -23.13 19.10 -6.99
C LYS A 137 -21.79 19.83 -6.80
N TYR A 138 -20.80 19.54 -7.64
CA TYR A 138 -19.44 20.08 -7.52
C TYR A 138 -19.10 21.15 -8.56
N GLN A 139 -20.11 21.73 -9.22
CA GLN A 139 -19.94 22.76 -10.27
C GLN A 139 -18.97 22.31 -11.40
N GLY A 140 -19.06 21.02 -11.74
CA GLY A 140 -18.23 20.38 -12.74
C GLY A 140 -18.68 20.63 -14.18
N ARG A 141 -17.75 20.50 -15.12
CA ARG A 141 -17.98 20.55 -16.56
C ARG A 141 -17.99 19.14 -17.14
N LEU A 142 -18.93 18.88 -18.05
CA LEU A 142 -19.00 17.63 -18.82
C LEU A 142 -18.12 17.77 -20.06
N LEU A 143 -17.19 16.85 -20.25
CA LEU A 143 -16.20 16.91 -21.31
C LEU A 143 -16.21 15.62 -22.15
N ILE A 144 -15.94 15.75 -23.44
CA ILE A 144 -15.59 14.63 -24.33
C ILE A 144 -14.25 14.92 -24.99
N ASN A 145 -13.41 13.89 -25.08
CA ASN A 145 -12.17 13.98 -25.82
C ASN A 145 -12.45 13.85 -27.31
N SER A 146 -12.13 14.88 -28.12
CA SER A 146 -12.43 14.89 -29.54
C SER A 146 -11.68 13.82 -30.36
N LYS A 147 -10.55 13.32 -29.86
CA LYS A 147 -9.76 12.27 -30.54
C LYS A 147 -10.23 10.87 -30.20
N SER A 148 -10.49 10.59 -28.92
CA SER A 148 -10.86 9.24 -28.48
C SER A 148 -12.36 9.01 -28.35
N GLY A 149 -13.17 10.07 -28.30
CA GLY A 149 -14.61 10.01 -28.02
C GLY A 149 -14.95 9.67 -26.56
N ASN A 150 -13.96 9.59 -25.67
CA ASN A 150 -14.15 9.24 -24.26
C ASN A 150 -14.75 10.40 -23.48
N ALA A 151 -15.52 10.08 -22.45
CA ALA A 151 -16.17 11.06 -21.60
C ALA A 151 -15.40 11.30 -20.29
N ALA A 152 -15.52 12.51 -19.74
CA ALA A 152 -14.99 12.85 -18.43
C ALA A 152 -15.82 13.96 -17.76
N VAL A 153 -15.83 13.97 -16.43
CA VAL A 153 -16.33 15.10 -15.63
C VAL A 153 -15.15 15.82 -15.02
N SER A 154 -15.06 17.14 -15.22
CA SER A 154 -14.02 17.98 -14.66
C SER A 154 -14.58 18.83 -13.52
N ILE A 155 -14.13 18.62 -12.29
CA ILE A 155 -14.52 19.44 -11.14
C ILE A 155 -13.32 20.24 -10.61
N PRO A 156 -13.52 21.45 -10.04
CA PRO A 156 -12.45 22.16 -9.34
C PRO A 156 -11.86 21.32 -8.20
N THR A 157 -10.55 21.40 -7.98
CA THR A 157 -9.87 20.77 -6.83
C THR A 157 -8.83 21.71 -6.22
N HIS A 158 -8.18 21.30 -5.13
CA HIS A 158 -7.20 22.16 -4.45
C HIS A 158 -6.05 22.56 -5.39
N SER A 159 -5.75 23.86 -5.38
CA SER A 159 -4.60 24.42 -6.11
C SER A 159 -3.29 23.99 -5.48
N ILE A 160 -2.21 24.08 -6.25
CA ILE A 160 -0.84 23.89 -5.77
C ILE A 160 -0.01 25.14 -6.05
N PHE A 161 1.13 25.28 -5.38
CA PHE A 161 2.13 26.29 -5.73
C PHE A 161 3.16 25.68 -6.68
N ASP A 162 3.52 26.41 -7.73
CA ASP A 162 4.65 26.04 -8.59
C ASP A 162 6.01 26.40 -7.94
N SER A 163 7.09 26.08 -8.64
CA SER A 163 8.46 26.34 -8.18
C SER A 163 8.80 27.83 -8.03
N GLU A 164 8.02 28.72 -8.64
CA GLU A 164 8.18 30.19 -8.56
C GLU A 164 7.21 30.82 -7.54
N GLY A 165 6.44 30.00 -6.81
CA GLY A 165 5.46 30.46 -5.82
C GLY A 165 4.14 30.93 -6.42
N GLY A 166 3.92 30.72 -7.73
CA GLY A 166 2.67 30.98 -8.42
C GLY A 166 1.59 29.97 -8.03
N ILE A 167 0.33 30.40 -7.97
CA ILE A 167 -0.81 29.52 -7.70
C ILE A 167 -1.25 28.85 -9.00
N VAL A 168 -1.19 27.52 -9.05
CA VAL A 168 -1.67 26.70 -10.16
C VAL A 168 -3.04 26.13 -9.82
N SER A 169 -4.08 26.64 -10.49
CA SER A 169 -5.44 26.09 -10.44
C SER A 169 -5.47 24.68 -11.03
N ARG A 170 -6.16 23.76 -10.36
CA ARG A 170 -6.28 22.36 -10.77
C ARG A 170 -7.72 21.92 -10.84
N VAL A 171 -7.95 20.93 -11.70
CA VAL A 171 -9.21 20.21 -11.80
C VAL A 171 -8.99 18.72 -11.57
N LEU A 172 -9.97 18.07 -10.97
CA LEU A 172 -10.07 16.62 -10.92
C LEU A 172 -10.87 16.18 -12.14
N LEU A 173 -10.19 15.51 -13.07
CA LEU A 173 -10.79 14.87 -14.23
C LEU A 173 -11.19 13.44 -13.84
N VAL A 174 -12.49 13.22 -13.69
CA VAL A 174 -13.11 11.94 -13.30
C VAL A 174 -13.56 11.20 -14.56
N ARG A 175 -13.06 9.99 -14.73
CA ARG A 175 -13.43 9.03 -15.79
C ARG A 175 -13.90 7.71 -15.17
N PRO A 176 -14.58 6.82 -15.92
CA PRO A 176 -15.13 5.57 -15.39
C PRO A 176 -14.17 4.72 -14.54
N GLN A 177 -12.89 4.65 -14.92
CA GLN A 177 -11.87 3.85 -14.23
C GLN A 177 -10.76 4.66 -13.55
N LYS A 178 -10.71 5.98 -13.77
CA LYS A 178 -9.55 6.77 -13.36
C LYS A 178 -9.93 8.19 -13.02
N GLU A 179 -9.37 8.67 -11.91
CA GLU A 179 -9.39 10.06 -11.54
C GLU A 179 -7.99 10.64 -11.69
N THR A 180 -7.87 11.79 -12.36
CA THR A 180 -6.57 12.45 -12.56
C THR A 180 -6.67 13.92 -12.18
N ARG A 181 -5.74 14.40 -11.36
CA ARG A 181 -5.62 15.83 -11.05
C ARG A 181 -4.66 16.48 -12.03
N VAL A 182 -5.16 17.40 -12.84
CA VAL A 182 -4.39 18.13 -13.86
C VAL A 182 -4.56 19.63 -13.65
N SER A 183 -3.66 20.45 -14.20
CA SER A 183 -3.88 21.89 -14.16
C SER A 183 -5.08 22.26 -15.06
N GLN A 184 -5.75 23.35 -14.73
CA GLN A 184 -6.86 23.84 -15.55
C GLN A 184 -6.39 24.17 -16.97
N GLU A 185 -5.25 24.84 -17.10
CA GLU A 185 -4.61 25.16 -18.37
C GLU A 185 -4.33 23.91 -19.22
N GLN A 186 -3.88 22.80 -18.61
CA GLN A 186 -3.66 21.54 -19.33
C GLN A 186 -4.94 20.98 -19.93
N VAL A 187 -6.09 21.14 -19.27
CA VAL A 187 -7.38 20.70 -19.83
C VAL A 187 -7.80 21.64 -20.96
N GLU A 188 -7.65 22.94 -20.79
CA GLU A 188 -8.01 23.94 -21.81
C GLU A 188 -7.16 23.81 -23.08
N ASN A 189 -5.87 23.48 -22.95
CA ASN A 189 -4.95 23.25 -24.07
C ASN A 189 -5.01 21.82 -24.65
N SER A 190 -5.93 20.98 -24.18
CA SER A 190 -6.07 19.59 -24.62
C SER A 190 -7.18 19.40 -25.65
N THR A 191 -7.46 18.14 -25.98
CA THR A 191 -8.57 17.75 -26.86
C THR A 191 -9.90 17.54 -26.11
N TRP A 192 -9.97 17.90 -24.83
CA TRP A 192 -11.20 17.83 -24.03
C TRP A 192 -12.10 19.02 -24.33
N LEU A 193 -13.29 18.76 -24.88
CA LEU A 193 -14.26 19.78 -25.24
C LEU A 193 -15.50 19.70 -24.35
N PRO A 194 -16.04 20.85 -23.88
CA PRO A 194 -17.34 20.89 -23.21
C PRO A 194 -18.46 20.39 -24.11
N VAL A 195 -19.37 19.59 -23.54
CA VAL A 195 -20.49 19.00 -24.28
C VAL A 195 -21.81 19.09 -23.51
N SER A 196 -22.93 18.85 -24.20
CA SER A 196 -24.25 18.73 -23.59
C SER A 196 -24.36 17.46 -22.73
N ALA A 197 -25.34 17.45 -21.83
CA ALA A 197 -25.64 16.27 -21.01
C ALA A 197 -25.94 15.03 -21.88
N ASP A 198 -26.72 15.18 -22.95
CA ASP A 198 -27.08 14.06 -23.83
C ASP A 198 -25.86 13.44 -24.53
N ALA A 199 -24.96 14.30 -25.05
CA ALA A 199 -23.74 13.85 -25.69
C ALA A 199 -22.82 13.14 -24.67
N PHE A 200 -22.70 13.69 -23.47
CA PHE A 200 -21.95 13.09 -22.38
C PHE A 200 -22.51 11.72 -21.98
N VAL A 201 -23.83 11.60 -21.78
CA VAL A 201 -24.48 10.33 -21.43
C VAL A 201 -24.18 9.27 -22.47
N GLY A 202 -24.33 9.59 -23.76
CA GLY A 202 -24.04 8.65 -24.84
C GLY A 202 -22.59 8.18 -24.87
N ALA A 203 -21.63 9.09 -24.64
CA ALA A 203 -20.21 8.75 -24.61
C ALA A 203 -19.81 7.98 -23.34
N TRP A 204 -20.32 8.38 -22.18
CA TRP A 204 -20.06 7.71 -20.90
C TRP A 204 -20.65 6.30 -20.90
N SER A 205 -21.92 6.14 -21.28
CA SER A 205 -22.56 4.81 -21.37
C SER A 205 -21.78 3.86 -22.27
N ARG A 206 -21.36 4.32 -23.46
CA ARG A 206 -20.54 3.50 -24.37
C ARG A 206 -19.24 3.06 -23.73
N GLU A 207 -18.58 3.94 -22.99
CA GLU A 207 -17.35 3.60 -22.27
C GLU A 207 -17.63 2.59 -21.16
N VAL A 208 -18.67 2.80 -20.34
CA VAL A 208 -19.05 1.87 -19.26
C VAL A 208 -19.43 0.49 -19.78
N ASP A 209 -20.19 0.41 -20.87
CA ASP A 209 -20.62 -0.86 -21.48
C ASP A 209 -19.46 -1.66 -22.06
N ALA A 210 -18.38 -0.98 -22.46
CA ALA A 210 -17.16 -1.61 -22.95
C ALA A 210 -16.22 -2.08 -21.82
N LEU A 211 -16.47 -1.70 -20.57
CA LEU A 211 -15.60 -2.03 -19.44
C LEU A 211 -15.99 -3.36 -18.79
N PRO A 212 -15.00 -4.14 -18.32
CA PRO A 212 -15.30 -5.36 -17.59
C PRO A 212 -15.97 -5.03 -16.26
N SER A 213 -16.98 -5.80 -15.87
CA SER A 213 -17.64 -5.63 -14.57
C SER A 213 -16.75 -6.02 -13.39
N PHE A 214 -15.69 -6.80 -13.64
CA PHE A 214 -14.74 -7.26 -12.64
C PHE A 214 -13.30 -7.03 -13.10
N THR A 215 -12.43 -6.70 -12.14
CA THR A 215 -10.98 -6.63 -12.33
C THR A 215 -10.31 -7.64 -11.41
N THR A 216 -9.25 -8.27 -11.91
CA THR A 216 -8.41 -9.17 -11.13
C THR A 216 -7.06 -8.53 -10.86
N ASP A 217 -6.65 -8.50 -9.59
CA ASP A 217 -5.32 -8.09 -9.16
C ASP A 217 -4.74 -9.08 -8.14
N HIS A 218 -3.55 -8.79 -7.63
CA HIS A 218 -2.85 -9.67 -6.69
C HIS A 218 -2.50 -8.94 -5.40
N ILE A 219 -2.68 -9.64 -4.28
CA ILE A 219 -2.24 -9.21 -2.96
C ILE A 219 -1.16 -10.14 -2.48
N HIS A 220 -0.10 -9.54 -1.94
CA HIS A 220 0.98 -10.25 -1.28
C HIS A 220 0.84 -10.09 0.22
N LEU A 221 0.85 -11.21 0.96
CA LEU A 221 0.53 -11.22 2.38
C LEU A 221 1.44 -12.18 3.14
N VAL A 222 1.88 -11.77 4.33
CA VAL A 222 2.64 -12.63 5.25
C VAL A 222 1.74 -13.03 6.42
N THR A 223 1.57 -14.33 6.61
CA THR A 223 0.69 -14.94 7.62
C THR A 223 1.48 -15.84 8.57
N GLY A 224 1.04 -15.96 9.83
CA GLY A 224 1.72 -16.73 10.87
C GLY A 224 2.40 -15.84 11.92
N ILE A 225 3.51 -16.31 12.50
CA ILE A 225 4.22 -15.56 13.54
C ILE A 225 5.09 -14.48 12.90
N LEU A 226 4.67 -13.21 13.02
CA LEU A 226 5.34 -12.08 12.36
C LEU A 226 6.55 -11.52 13.13
N LEU A 227 6.59 -11.65 14.46
CA LEU A 227 7.66 -11.05 15.28
C LEU A 227 9.09 -11.46 14.87
N PRO A 228 9.38 -12.75 14.57
CA PRO A 228 10.71 -13.19 14.15
C PRO A 228 11.21 -12.52 12.87
N ILE A 229 10.29 -12.17 11.95
CA ILE A 229 10.60 -11.57 10.65
C ILE A 229 10.24 -10.07 10.60
N TRP A 230 9.90 -9.46 11.74
CA TRP A 230 9.37 -8.09 11.79
C TRP A 230 10.32 -7.05 11.20
N LYS A 231 11.63 -7.27 11.32
CA LYS A 231 12.67 -6.38 10.79
C LYS A 231 12.76 -6.38 9.26
N ILE A 232 12.29 -7.45 8.62
CA ILE A 232 12.28 -7.62 7.16
C ILE A 232 11.08 -6.87 6.54
N LEU A 233 10.00 -6.71 7.31
CA LEU A 233 8.77 -6.12 6.80
C LEU A 233 8.80 -4.56 6.87
N PRO A 234 8.29 -3.85 5.85
CA PRO A 234 8.43 -2.39 5.73
C PRO A 234 7.66 -1.60 6.80
N GLN A 235 8.35 -0.79 7.62
CA GLN A 235 7.75 -0.13 8.80
C GLN A 235 6.64 0.89 8.48
N LYS A 236 6.52 1.36 7.23
CA LYS A 236 5.52 2.38 6.84
C LYS A 236 4.07 1.88 6.93
N ASN A 237 3.83 0.59 6.73
CA ASN A 237 2.50 -0.03 6.81
C ASN A 237 2.56 -1.32 7.63
N SER A 238 2.18 -1.24 8.91
CA SER A 238 2.16 -2.37 9.85
C SER A 238 0.80 -3.04 9.99
N ARG A 239 -0.21 -2.60 9.22
CA ARG A 239 -1.59 -3.07 9.32
C ARG A 239 -1.70 -4.57 9.03
N VAL A 240 -2.49 -5.24 9.87
CA VAL A 240 -2.84 -6.65 9.72
C VAL A 240 -4.26 -6.73 9.19
N PHE A 241 -4.43 -7.51 8.15
CA PHE A 241 -5.70 -7.71 7.49
C PHE A 241 -6.22 -9.11 7.73
N ARG A 242 -7.55 -9.22 7.81
CA ARG A 242 -8.29 -10.47 7.74
C ARG A 242 -8.91 -10.57 6.35
N LEU A 243 -8.80 -11.73 5.73
CA LEU A 243 -9.56 -12.06 4.52
C LEU A 243 -10.12 -13.47 4.64
N GLN A 244 -11.15 -13.75 3.86
CA GLN A 244 -11.72 -15.08 3.72
C GLN A 244 -11.66 -15.46 2.25
N THR A 245 -11.00 -16.57 1.95
CA THR A 245 -10.89 -17.14 0.60
C THR A 245 -12.20 -17.80 0.18
N SER A 246 -12.35 -18.05 -1.12
CA SER A 246 -13.57 -18.63 -1.68
C SER A 246 -13.84 -20.06 -1.23
N ASP A 247 -12.82 -20.79 -0.77
CA ASP A 247 -12.93 -22.11 -0.15
C ASP A 247 -13.27 -22.05 1.36
N GLY A 248 -13.43 -20.85 1.92
CA GLY A 248 -13.81 -20.61 3.31
C GLY A 248 -12.63 -20.48 4.29
N GLN A 249 -11.38 -20.59 3.84
CA GLN A 249 -10.22 -20.38 4.70
C GLN A 249 -10.15 -18.92 5.17
N LYS A 250 -10.02 -18.73 6.49
CA LYS A 250 -9.81 -17.40 7.09
C LYS A 250 -8.32 -17.16 7.27
N ILE A 251 -7.81 -16.11 6.63
CA ILE A 251 -6.39 -15.77 6.63
C ILE A 251 -6.22 -14.44 7.37
N LEU A 252 -5.25 -14.41 8.27
CA LEU A 252 -4.82 -13.23 9.01
C LEU A 252 -3.36 -12.96 8.70
N GLY A 253 -3.06 -11.78 8.18
CA GLY A 253 -1.67 -11.45 7.89
C GLY A 253 -1.46 -10.02 7.46
N ARG A 254 -0.20 -9.66 7.33
CA ARG A 254 0.23 -8.33 6.96
C ARG A 254 0.40 -8.24 5.45
N VAL A 255 -0.25 -7.26 4.83
CA VAL A 255 -0.10 -7.01 3.40
C VAL A 255 1.27 -6.38 3.13
N VAL A 256 1.95 -6.88 2.11
CA VAL A 256 3.19 -6.33 1.59
C VAL A 256 2.81 -5.41 0.43
N HIS A 257 3.13 -4.12 0.56
CA HIS A 257 2.86 -3.14 -0.50
C HIS A 257 3.68 -3.48 -1.74
N THR A 258 3.18 -3.16 -2.92
CA THR A 258 3.77 -3.63 -4.17
C THR A 258 5.17 -3.09 -4.43
N SER A 259 5.47 -1.87 -3.97
CA SER A 259 6.83 -1.31 -3.95
C SER A 259 7.83 -2.12 -3.14
N ASP A 260 7.37 -2.90 -2.16
CA ASP A 260 8.23 -3.59 -1.18
C ASP A 260 8.29 -5.11 -1.41
N ILE A 261 7.48 -5.65 -2.33
CA ILE A 261 7.42 -7.09 -2.64
C ILE A 261 8.80 -7.64 -2.95
N GLN A 262 9.57 -6.96 -3.81
CA GLN A 262 10.89 -7.43 -4.22
C GLN A 262 11.84 -7.53 -3.01
N THR A 263 12.02 -6.41 -2.30
CA THR A 263 12.90 -6.35 -1.13
C THR A 263 12.51 -7.38 -0.06
N VAL A 264 11.21 -7.54 0.21
CA VAL A 264 10.72 -8.49 1.22
C VAL A 264 10.96 -9.94 0.77
N THR A 265 10.65 -10.29 -0.48
CA THR A 265 10.84 -11.66 -0.99
C THR A 265 12.32 -12.05 -1.03
N GLU A 266 13.20 -11.13 -1.46
CA GLU A 266 14.65 -11.32 -1.45
C GLU A 266 15.18 -11.55 -0.03
N GLN A 267 14.79 -10.71 0.94
CA GLN A 267 15.23 -10.86 2.33
C GLN A 267 14.65 -12.10 3.03
N LEU A 268 13.50 -12.59 2.59
CA LEU A 268 12.92 -13.85 3.06
C LEU A 268 13.55 -15.09 2.40
N GLY A 269 14.53 -14.91 1.51
CA GLY A 269 15.18 -16.03 0.82
C GLY A 269 14.28 -16.75 -0.17
N LEU A 270 13.13 -16.14 -0.53
CA LEU A 270 12.27 -16.61 -1.60
C LEU A 270 12.99 -16.29 -2.91
N LYS A 271 13.89 -17.20 -3.33
CA LYS A 271 14.63 -17.06 -4.59
C LYS A 271 13.65 -16.72 -5.70
N ASN A 272 13.93 -15.63 -6.42
CA ASN A 272 13.18 -15.10 -7.56
C ASN A 272 12.67 -16.21 -8.50
N LYS A 273 11.49 -16.77 -8.24
CA LYS A 273 10.59 -17.08 -9.35
C LYS A 273 10.23 -15.72 -9.90
N LEU A 274 10.90 -15.33 -10.98
CA LEU A 274 10.52 -14.14 -11.76
C LEU A 274 8.99 -14.14 -11.84
N LEU A 275 8.37 -13.10 -11.29
CA LEU A 275 6.95 -12.83 -11.50
C LEU A 275 6.66 -13.01 -13.00
N SER A 276 5.50 -13.57 -13.34
CA SER A 276 5.26 -13.86 -14.75
C SER A 276 5.38 -12.56 -15.56
N PRO A 277 5.87 -12.60 -16.81
CA PRO A 277 6.02 -11.39 -17.60
C PRO A 277 4.75 -10.53 -17.67
N LYS A 278 3.57 -11.17 -17.60
CA LYS A 278 2.28 -10.50 -17.54
C LYS A 278 2.06 -9.73 -16.23
N GLU A 279 2.43 -10.33 -15.09
CA GLU A 279 2.37 -9.69 -13.78
C GLU A 279 3.34 -8.52 -13.67
N LEU A 280 4.59 -8.70 -14.11
CA LEU A 280 5.59 -7.64 -14.12
C LEU A 280 5.12 -6.44 -14.93
N VAL A 281 4.58 -6.67 -16.13
CA VAL A 281 4.03 -5.59 -16.96
C VAL A 281 2.94 -4.82 -16.22
N SER A 282 2.00 -5.54 -15.59
CA SER A 282 0.89 -4.91 -14.85
C SER A 282 1.40 -4.09 -13.66
N LEU A 283 2.25 -4.67 -12.82
CA LEU A 283 2.79 -4.02 -11.63
C LEU A 283 3.64 -2.78 -11.99
N VAL A 284 4.48 -2.89 -13.02
CA VAL A 284 5.32 -1.77 -13.45
C VAL A 284 4.45 -0.65 -14.01
N LEU A 285 3.52 -0.95 -14.94
CA LEU A 285 2.68 0.08 -15.57
C LEU A 285 1.69 0.74 -14.62
N ASN A 286 1.04 -0.04 -13.76
CA ASN A 286 -0.10 0.44 -12.97
C ASN A 286 0.32 0.89 -11.58
N GLU A 287 1.37 0.30 -11.02
CA GLU A 287 1.69 0.45 -9.59
C GLU A 287 3.06 1.06 -9.33
N GLY A 288 3.80 1.44 -10.38
CA GLY A 288 5.10 2.09 -10.25
C GLY A 288 6.19 1.14 -9.74
N TYR A 289 5.97 -0.17 -9.86
CA TYR A 289 6.95 -1.20 -9.55
C TYR A 289 8.19 -1.05 -10.45
N SER A 290 9.36 -1.37 -9.89
CA SER A 290 10.62 -1.44 -10.64
C SER A 290 11.27 -2.77 -10.31
N GLN A 291 11.71 -3.49 -11.34
CA GLN A 291 12.29 -4.82 -11.20
C GLN A 291 13.71 -4.82 -11.75
N GLN A 292 14.66 -5.34 -10.98
CA GLN A 292 15.97 -5.67 -11.51
C GLN A 292 15.90 -7.01 -12.26
N LEU A 293 16.22 -6.99 -13.54
CA LEU A 293 16.33 -8.15 -14.41
C LEU A 293 17.77 -8.69 -14.39
N PRO A 294 18.00 -9.93 -14.85
CA PRO A 294 19.34 -10.46 -15.06
C PRO A 294 20.22 -9.52 -15.92
N GLY A 295 21.54 -9.63 -15.77
CA GLY A 295 22.48 -8.77 -16.50
C GLY A 295 22.52 -7.30 -16.05
N GLY A 296 21.92 -6.96 -14.91
CA GLY A 296 21.97 -5.61 -14.33
C GLY A 296 20.98 -4.62 -14.95
N VAL A 297 20.10 -5.08 -15.84
CA VAL A 297 19.07 -4.25 -16.47
C VAL A 297 17.93 -4.00 -15.49
N THR A 298 17.40 -2.77 -15.45
CA THR A 298 16.24 -2.44 -14.60
C THR A 298 15.01 -2.15 -15.45
N LEU A 299 13.93 -2.89 -15.23
CA LEU A 299 12.61 -2.62 -15.79
C LEU A 299 11.85 -1.66 -14.88
N ARG A 300 11.41 -0.53 -15.43
CA ARG A 300 10.60 0.45 -14.69
C ARG A 300 9.57 1.14 -15.57
N ARG A 301 8.67 1.88 -14.94
CA ARG A 301 7.76 2.79 -15.63
C ARG A 301 8.41 4.15 -15.84
N SER A 302 8.31 4.65 -17.05
CA SER A 302 8.65 6.03 -17.43
C SER A 302 7.44 6.73 -18.02
N SER A 303 7.37 8.06 -17.87
CA SER A 303 6.35 8.89 -18.52
C SER A 303 7.01 9.72 -19.61
N ILE A 304 6.66 9.47 -20.87
CA ILE A 304 7.17 10.22 -22.02
C ILE A 304 5.98 10.90 -22.69
N ALA A 305 6.01 12.23 -22.80
CA ALA A 305 4.90 13.03 -23.33
C ALA A 305 3.53 12.74 -22.66
N GLY A 306 3.52 12.38 -21.38
CA GLY A 306 2.30 12.06 -20.62
C GLY A 306 1.79 10.62 -20.79
N GLU A 307 2.44 9.81 -21.63
CA GLU A 307 2.09 8.41 -21.82
C GLU A 307 2.99 7.48 -21.00
N PRO A 308 2.42 6.46 -20.31
CA PRO A 308 3.22 5.48 -19.60
C PRO A 308 3.97 4.57 -20.58
N ARG A 309 5.26 4.38 -20.34
CA ARG A 309 6.16 3.52 -21.10
C ARG A 309 6.84 2.53 -20.14
N LEU A 310 7.09 1.32 -20.62
CA LEU A 310 7.97 0.35 -19.97
C LEU A 310 9.40 0.59 -20.44
N GLU A 311 10.28 1.02 -19.55
CA GLU A 311 11.67 1.32 -19.87
C GLU A 311 12.62 0.25 -19.33
N LEU A 312 13.61 -0.11 -20.15
CA LEU A 312 14.76 -0.93 -19.76
C LEU A 312 15.98 -0.01 -19.56
N VAL A 313 16.33 0.22 -18.30
CA VAL A 313 17.50 1.02 -17.88
C VAL A 313 18.74 0.13 -17.83
N GLU A 314 19.90 0.68 -18.15
CA GLU A 314 21.18 -0.05 -18.28
C GLU A 314 21.19 -1.16 -19.36
N ALA A 315 20.27 -1.07 -20.34
CA ALA A 315 20.11 -2.08 -21.40
C ALA A 315 20.78 -1.71 -22.74
N LEU A 316 21.47 -0.55 -22.81
CA LEU A 316 22.00 0.03 -24.05
C LEU A 316 23.01 -0.88 -24.78
N SER A 317 23.83 -1.62 -24.03
CA SER A 317 24.80 -2.58 -24.58
C SER A 317 24.14 -3.74 -25.33
N LEU A 318 22.85 -4.00 -25.10
CA LEU A 318 22.07 -5.06 -25.71
C LEU A 318 21.02 -4.52 -26.70
N ALA A 319 21.09 -3.23 -27.06
CA ALA A 319 20.05 -2.55 -27.83
C ALA A 319 19.61 -3.31 -29.09
N ASP A 320 20.56 -3.76 -29.92
CA ASP A 320 20.24 -4.40 -31.19
C ASP A 320 19.53 -5.76 -30.98
N ARG A 321 19.94 -6.52 -29.96
CA ARG A 321 19.31 -7.80 -29.60
C ARG A 321 17.90 -7.60 -29.03
N LEU A 322 17.72 -6.56 -28.21
CA LEU A 322 16.43 -6.24 -27.61
C LEU A 322 15.44 -5.71 -28.66
N VAL A 323 15.89 -4.88 -29.59
CA VAL A 323 15.06 -4.40 -30.70
C VAL A 323 14.63 -5.56 -31.61
N ALA A 324 15.51 -6.53 -31.85
CA ALA A 324 15.18 -7.72 -32.63
C ALA A 324 14.03 -8.56 -32.04
N VAL A 325 13.81 -8.52 -30.72
CA VAL A 325 12.69 -9.22 -30.05
C VAL A 325 11.47 -8.33 -29.80
N GLY A 326 11.43 -7.14 -30.38
CA GLY A 326 10.27 -6.26 -30.36
C GLY A 326 10.34 -5.11 -29.35
N CYS A 327 11.49 -4.87 -28.71
CA CYS A 327 11.72 -3.57 -28.07
C CYS A 327 11.90 -2.48 -29.13
N PHE A 328 11.79 -1.23 -28.72
CA PHE A 328 12.12 -0.09 -29.57
C PHE A 328 12.98 0.90 -28.79
N SER A 329 13.70 1.75 -29.52
CA SER A 329 14.54 2.77 -28.91
C SER A 329 14.18 4.15 -29.41
N GLU A 330 14.19 5.13 -28.52
CA GLU A 330 13.96 6.54 -28.84
C GLU A 330 15.09 7.38 -28.26
N VAL A 331 15.40 8.51 -28.92
CA VAL A 331 16.34 9.49 -28.38
C VAL A 331 15.54 10.56 -27.64
N ILE A 332 15.69 10.60 -26.32
CA ILE A 332 14.95 11.51 -25.44
C ILE A 332 15.98 12.23 -24.56
N GLN A 333 15.93 13.57 -24.53
CA GLN A 333 16.91 14.39 -23.81
C GLN A 333 18.36 14.00 -24.17
N TRP A 334 18.64 13.85 -25.47
CA TRP A 334 19.97 13.50 -26.01
C TRP A 334 20.51 12.12 -25.61
N ARG A 335 19.67 11.25 -25.04
CA ARG A 335 20.04 9.88 -24.67
C ARG A 335 19.17 8.87 -25.40
N LYS A 336 19.80 7.86 -26.00
CA LYS A 336 19.09 6.69 -26.54
C LYS A 336 18.56 5.87 -25.36
N ARG A 337 17.26 5.62 -25.33
CA ARG A 337 16.56 4.87 -24.28
C ARG A 337 15.81 3.71 -24.93
N ILE A 338 15.68 2.60 -24.21
CA ILE A 338 15.07 1.37 -24.73
C ILE A 338 13.76 1.11 -23.99
N PHE A 339 12.74 0.75 -24.76
CA PHE A 339 11.39 0.55 -24.26
C PHE A 339 10.79 -0.76 -24.75
N ILE A 340 9.89 -1.31 -23.93
CA ILE A 340 9.00 -2.42 -24.29
C ILE A 340 7.66 -1.82 -24.75
N PRO A 341 7.05 -2.31 -25.84
CA PRO A 341 5.72 -1.88 -26.26
C PRO A 341 4.69 -2.16 -25.16
N THR A 342 3.74 -1.25 -24.98
CA THR A 342 2.60 -1.44 -24.06
C THR A 342 1.46 -2.18 -24.75
N GLY A 343 0.49 -2.69 -23.98
CA GLY A 343 -0.64 -3.48 -24.50
C GLY A 343 -0.36 -4.98 -24.57
N ASP A 344 -1.10 -5.70 -25.41
CA ASP A 344 -1.16 -7.17 -25.39
C ASP A 344 0.19 -7.86 -25.66
N LYS A 345 1.08 -7.20 -26.41
CA LYS A 345 2.41 -7.73 -26.75
C LYS A 345 3.44 -7.54 -25.63
N ALA A 346 3.17 -6.69 -24.65
CA ALA A 346 4.14 -6.32 -23.61
C ALA A 346 4.68 -7.53 -22.84
N ALA A 347 3.79 -8.45 -22.45
CA ALA A 347 4.18 -9.64 -21.69
C ALA A 347 5.05 -10.59 -22.52
N ALA A 348 4.73 -10.79 -23.80
CA ALA A 348 5.50 -11.65 -24.70
C ALA A 348 6.89 -11.08 -24.99
N VAL A 349 6.97 -9.77 -25.26
CA VAL A 349 8.26 -9.09 -25.47
C VAL A 349 9.10 -9.14 -24.19
N LEU A 350 8.51 -8.88 -23.02
CA LEU A 350 9.24 -8.96 -21.75
C LEU A 350 9.76 -10.38 -21.48
N ALA A 351 9.00 -11.43 -21.83
CA ALA A 351 9.48 -12.81 -21.72
C ALA A 351 10.74 -13.06 -22.57
N ALA A 352 10.74 -12.57 -23.82
CA ALA A 352 11.88 -12.68 -24.72
C ALA A 352 13.10 -11.87 -24.24
N VAL A 353 12.86 -10.67 -23.68
CA VAL A 353 13.90 -9.85 -23.04
C VAL A 353 14.55 -10.60 -21.89
N ILE A 354 13.75 -11.18 -20.99
CA ILE A 354 14.27 -11.97 -19.85
C ILE A 354 15.14 -13.12 -20.34
N GLY A 355 14.75 -13.81 -21.42
CA GLY A 355 15.54 -14.89 -22.03
C GLY A 355 16.81 -14.44 -22.75
N ILE A 356 16.97 -13.15 -23.08
CA ILE A 356 18.23 -12.57 -23.59
C ILE A 356 19.18 -12.20 -22.46
N LEU A 357 18.61 -11.81 -21.31
CA LEU A 357 19.33 -11.28 -20.16
C LEU A 357 19.83 -12.37 -19.21
N GLY A 358 19.11 -13.48 -19.11
CA GLY A 358 19.52 -14.72 -18.42
C GLY A 358 20.18 -15.69 -19.37
#